data_AF-A0A7X5SXI7-F1
#
_entry.id   AF-A0A7X5SXI7-F1
#
_cell.length_a   1.000
_cell.length_b   1.000
_cell.length_c   1.000
_cell.angle_alpha   90.00
_cell.angle_beta   90.00
_cell.angle_gamma   90.00
#
_symmetry.space_group_name_H-M   'P 1'
#
loop_
_entity.id
_entity.type
_entity.pdbx_description
1 polymer ?
#
loop_
_entity_poly.entity_id
_entity_poly.type
_entity_poly.pdbx_seq_one_letter_code
_entity_poly.pdbx_strand_id
1 'polypeptide(L)' 'MKKIIKKVSIGVMSLGLLLGMGFHNPVSARPSCGCPNPNIDSWKVDNCHIHYICRNCGWRWTWDTCK' A
#
# COMPACT_ATOMS: atom_id res chain seq x y z
N MET A 1 -49.80 -0.97 25.79
CA MET A 1 -48.42 -0.43 25.90
C MET A 1 -47.53 -1.10 24.84
N LYS A 2 -47.27 -0.42 23.73
CA LYS A 2 -46.47 -0.94 22.58
C LYS A 2 -44.98 -0.78 22.88
N LYS A 3 -44.26 -1.89 23.09
CA LYS A 3 -42.80 -1.91 23.26
C LYS A 3 -42.13 -1.83 21.88
N ILE A 4 -41.96 -0.63 21.34
CA ILE A 4 -41.25 -0.36 20.09
C ILE A 4 -39.89 0.24 20.43
N ILE A 5 -38.98 -0.55 21.00
CA ILE A 5 -37.58 -0.11 21.15
C ILE A 5 -36.69 -1.34 20.98
N LYS A 6 -35.61 -1.17 20.20
CA LYS A 6 -34.47 -2.06 19.95
C LYS A 6 -34.43 -2.78 18.59
N LYS A 7 -34.54 -2.07 17.48
CA LYS A 7 -33.94 -2.51 16.20
C LYS A 7 -33.35 -1.35 15.38
N VAL A 8 -32.74 -0.37 16.03
CA VAL A 8 -32.00 0.71 15.35
C VAL A 8 -30.63 0.81 16.01
N SER A 9 -29.73 -0.11 15.68
CA SER A 9 -28.33 0.01 16.12
C SER A 9 -27.35 -0.76 15.24
N ILE A 10 -27.80 -1.83 14.56
CA ILE A 10 -26.88 -2.73 13.83
C ILE A 10 -26.56 -2.22 12.41
N GLY A 11 -27.37 -1.32 11.83
CA GLY A 11 -27.17 -0.86 10.45
C GLY A 11 -26.13 0.24 10.25
N VAL A 12 -25.70 0.92 11.31
CA VAL A 12 -24.82 2.11 11.19
C VAL A 12 -23.33 1.77 11.33
N MET A 13 -23.00 0.66 12.02
CA MET A 13 -21.61 0.22 12.18
C MET A 13 -21.00 -0.42 10.94
N SER A 14 -21.80 -0.99 10.04
CA SER A 14 -21.31 -1.63 8.82
C SER A 14 -20.94 -0.62 7.71
N LEU A 15 -21.51 0.59 7.72
CA LEU A 15 -21.23 1.60 6.70
C LEU A 15 -19.89 2.33 6.93
N GLY A 16 -19.46 2.44 8.20
CA GLY A 16 -18.15 3.03 8.54
C GLY A 16 -16.96 2.18 8.11
N LEU A 17 -17.11 0.85 8.04
CA LEU A 17 -16.06 -0.07 7.61
C LEU A 17 -15.85 -0.07 6.09
N LEU A 18 -16.89 0.23 5.30
CA LEU A 18 -16.78 0.31 3.83
C LEU A 18 -16.13 1.62 3.35
N LEU A 19 -16.24 2.70 4.12
CA LEU A 19 -15.60 3.98 3.82
C LEU A 19 -14.14 4.07 4.31
N GLY A 20 -13.70 3.08 5.11
CA GLY A 20 -12.32 2.98 5.62
C GLY A 20 -11.32 2.37 4.63
N MET A 21 -11.78 1.78 3.52
CA MET A 21 -10.93 1.49 2.36
C MET A 21 -10.76 2.77 1.52
N GLY A 22 -10.37 3.85 2.21
CA GLY A 22 -9.84 5.03 1.57
C GLY A 22 -8.67 4.58 0.72
N PHE A 23 -8.81 4.78 -0.59
CA PHE A 23 -7.76 4.93 -1.58
C PHE A 23 -6.40 4.46 -1.08
N HIS A 24 -6.00 3.26 -1.51
CA HIS A 24 -4.60 2.95 -1.67
C HIS A 24 -4.04 4.03 -2.59
N ASN A 25 -3.62 5.15 -2.01
CA ASN A 25 -2.59 5.96 -2.61
C ASN A 25 -1.51 4.94 -2.93
N PRO A 26 -1.05 4.82 -4.19
CA PRO A 26 0.20 4.15 -4.45
C PRO A 26 1.27 5.07 -3.82
N VAL A 27 1.38 5.04 -2.49
CA VAL A 27 2.62 5.31 -1.81
C VAL A 27 3.54 4.31 -2.47
N SER A 28 4.32 4.81 -3.43
CA SER A 28 5.40 4.13 -4.12
C SER A 28 5.96 3.05 -3.19
N ALA A 29 5.48 1.82 -3.36
CA ALA A 29 5.86 0.74 -2.48
C ALA A 29 7.30 0.44 -2.87
N ARG A 30 8.24 0.97 -2.08
CA ARG A 30 9.66 0.69 -2.30
C ARG A 30 9.78 -0.83 -2.38
N PRO A 31 10.34 -1.36 -3.46
CA PRO A 31 10.37 -2.80 -3.69
C PRO A 31 11.17 -3.48 -2.58
N SER A 32 10.83 -4.74 -2.27
CA SER A 32 11.58 -5.56 -1.32
C SER A 32 12.44 -6.59 -2.08
N CYS A 33 13.66 -6.83 -1.58
CA CYS A 33 14.47 -7.97 -1.99
C CYS A 33 14.34 -9.10 -0.96
N GLY A 34 14.14 -10.34 -1.43
CA GLY A 34 13.90 -11.53 -0.58
C GLY A 34 15.14 -12.12 0.09
N CYS A 35 16.17 -11.32 0.38
CA CYS A 35 17.39 -11.78 1.02
C CYS A 35 17.35 -11.51 2.55
N PRO A 36 18.07 -12.31 3.36
CA PRO A 36 17.98 -12.23 4.83
C PRO A 36 18.48 -10.90 5.41
N ASN A 37 19.34 -10.17 4.70
CA ASN A 37 19.80 -8.84 5.08
C ASN A 37 19.67 -7.88 3.89
N PRO A 38 18.48 -7.31 3.63
CA PRO A 38 18.26 -6.44 2.48
C PRO A 38 18.95 -5.09 2.67
N ASN A 39 19.81 -4.72 1.72
CA ASN A 39 20.42 -3.40 1.64
C ASN A 39 20.07 -2.77 0.30
N ILE A 40 19.00 -1.97 0.27
CA ILE A 40 18.39 -1.46 -0.97
C ILE A 40 18.78 0.00 -1.20
N ASP A 41 19.54 0.22 -2.27
CA ASP A 41 19.82 1.54 -2.83
C ASP A 41 18.88 1.85 -3.98
N SER A 42 18.62 3.13 -4.20
CA SER A 42 17.79 3.60 -5.32
C SER A 42 18.28 4.91 -5.88
N TRP A 43 18.25 5.07 -7.19
CA TRP A 43 18.53 6.35 -7.86
C TRP A 43 17.59 6.57 -9.04
N LYS A 44 17.29 7.83 -9.29
CA LYS A 44 16.51 8.27 -10.45
C LYS A 44 17.44 8.30 -11.67
N VAL A 45 17.06 7.62 -12.74
CA VAL A 45 17.85 7.62 -13.99
C VAL A 45 17.32 8.68 -14.96
N ASP A 46 16.00 8.88 -14.98
CA ASP A 46 15.34 9.94 -15.73
C ASP A 46 14.01 10.30 -15.06
N ASN A 47 13.23 11.19 -15.68
CA ASN A 47 11.98 11.67 -15.10
C ASN A 47 10.97 10.57 -14.77
N CYS A 48 11.03 9.44 -15.46
CA CYS A 48 10.08 8.35 -15.38
C CYS A 48 10.65 7.06 -14.79
N HIS A 49 11.97 6.90 -14.74
CA HIS A 49 12.58 5.64 -14.26
C HIS A 49 13.38 5.81 -12.98
N ILE A 50 13.08 4.93 -12.01
CA ILE A 50 13.85 4.77 -10.77
C ILE A 50 14.46 3.37 -10.77
N HIS A 51 15.77 3.30 -10.62
CA HIS A 51 16.48 2.03 -10.47
C HIS A 51 16.65 1.69 -9.00
N TYR A 52 16.43 0.43 -8.67
CA TYR A 52 16.65 -0.16 -7.35
C TYR A 52 17.67 -1.29 -7.47
N ILE A 53 18.58 -1.35 -6.50
CA ILE A 53 19.53 -2.46 -6.35
C ILE A 53 19.58 -2.90 -4.89
N CYS A 54 19.61 -4.20 -4.66
CA CYS A 54 19.90 -4.77 -3.36
C CYS A 54 21.37 -5.21 -3.34
N ARG A 55 22.22 -4.47 -2.63
CA ARG A 55 23.69 -4.65 -2.66
C ARG A 55 24.12 -6.02 -2.14
N ASN A 56 23.36 -6.59 -1.21
CA ASN A 56 23.73 -7.83 -0.52
C ASN A 56 23.40 -9.10 -1.32
N CYS A 57 22.41 -9.06 -2.22
CA CYS A 57 22.01 -10.24 -3.03
C CYS A 57 22.03 -10.00 -4.54
N GLY A 58 22.39 -8.79 -4.99
CA GLY A 58 22.47 -8.44 -6.41
C GLY A 58 21.13 -8.28 -7.11
N TRP A 59 20.01 -8.34 -6.38
CA TRP A 59 18.68 -8.09 -6.94
C TRP A 59 18.59 -6.68 -7.53
N ARG A 60 17.94 -6.54 -8.68
CA ARG A 60 17.79 -5.28 -9.42
C ARG A 60 16.38 -5.16 -9.96
N TRP A 61 15.84 -3.95 -9.95
CA TRP A 61 14.55 -3.65 -10.56
C TRP A 61 14.50 -2.20 -11.00
N THR A 62 13.81 -1.94 -12.09
CA THR A 62 13.54 -0.59 -12.56
C THR A 62 12.05 -0.35 -12.49
N TRP A 63 11.66 0.70 -11.79
CA TRP A 63 10.28 1.13 -11.70
C TRP A 63 10.04 2.27 -12.69
N ASP A 64 9.02 2.09 -13.53
CA ASP A 64 8.50 3.10 -14.44
C ASP A 64 7.33 3.81 -13.73
N THR A 65 7.55 5.07 -13.37
CA THR A 65 6.61 5.92 -12.64
C THR A 65 5.68 6.70 -13.57
N CYS A 66 5.85 6.60 -14.89
CA CYS A 66 5.05 7.33 -15.88
C CYS A 66 4.01 6.43 -16.58
N LYS A 67 3.88 5.17 -16.17
CA LYS A 67 2.87 4.22 -16.64
C LYS A 67 1.53 4.35 -15.94
#